data_AF-A0A928U6U0-F1
#
_entry.id   AF-A0A928U6U0-F1
#
_cell.length_a   1.000
_cell.length_b   1.000
_cell.length_c   1.000
_cell.angle_alpha   90.00
_cell.angle_beta   90.00
_cell.angle_gamma   90.00
#
_symmetry.space_group_name_H-M   'P 1'
#
loop_
_entity.id
_entity.type
_entity.pdbx_description
1 polymer ?
#
loop_
_entity_poly.entity_id
_entity_poly.type
_entity_poly.pdbx_seq_one_letter_code
_entity_poly.pdbx_strand_id
1 'polypeptide(L)'
;MNEQPGGRRIARQRARQWAELLMEDSSLRSNLDDDQATPLLNWGLAHIKLAALATANLPAEEAEPKLEKDTTAVKLIMHGVNDLIGSIGQPLTFDVIDDTMTRILKNHRWLTNKPPAPSRLKNVEQFNQAREQEDRAAAFEALMALIELPTTES
;
A
#
# COMPACT_ATOMS: atom_id res chain seq x y z
N MET A 1 28.50 -1.68 9.14
CA MET A 1 27.63 -2.69 9.78
C MET A 1 27.77 -4.00 9.00
N ASN A 2 28.33 -5.03 9.62
CA ASN A 2 28.43 -6.37 9.00
C ASN A 2 27.06 -7.04 9.11
N GLU A 3 26.29 -7.09 8.02
CA GLU A 3 25.10 -7.94 7.94
C GLU A 3 25.55 -9.40 8.04
N GLN A 4 25.11 -10.11 9.09
CA GLN A 4 25.35 -11.55 9.19
C GLN A 4 24.70 -12.25 8.00
N PRO A 5 25.38 -13.20 7.32
CA PRO A 5 24.86 -13.87 6.12
C PRO A 5 23.52 -14.59 6.34
N GLY A 6 23.16 -14.90 7.59
CA GLY A 6 21.86 -15.47 7.96
C GLY A 6 20.68 -14.49 7.86
N GLY A 7 20.86 -13.22 8.23
CA GLY A 7 19.77 -12.23 8.28
C GLY A 7 19.18 -11.94 6.91
N ARG A 8 20.03 -11.76 5.88
CA ARG A 8 19.57 -11.56 4.49
C ARG A 8 18.78 -12.76 3.96
N ARG A 9 19.15 -13.99 4.33
CA ARG A 9 18.43 -15.20 3.93
C ARG A 9 17.04 -15.27 4.59
N ILE A 10 16.98 -14.96 5.88
CA ILE A 10 15.72 -14.92 6.65
C ILE A 10 14.79 -13.84 6.11
N ALA A 11 15.30 -12.63 5.83
CA ALA A 11 14.54 -11.55 5.23
C ALA A 11 13.95 -11.97 3.86
N ARG A 12 14.76 -12.62 3.00
CA ARG A 12 14.28 -13.10 1.69
C ARG A 12 13.19 -14.16 1.83
N GLN A 13 13.33 -15.09 2.77
CA GLN A 13 12.32 -16.13 3.02
C GLN A 13 11.01 -15.51 3.50
N ARG A 14 11.06 -14.60 4.49
CA ARG A 14 9.89 -13.89 5.01
C ARG A 14 9.23 -13.04 3.93
N ALA A 15 10.01 -12.26 3.18
CA ALA A 15 9.48 -11.45 2.09
C ALA A 15 8.73 -12.30 1.06
N ARG A 16 9.28 -13.47 0.69
CA ARG A 16 8.61 -14.40 -0.24
C ARG A 16 7.28 -14.90 0.32
N GLN A 17 7.28 -15.44 1.54
CA GLN A 17 6.08 -16.00 2.17
C GLN A 17 4.95 -14.97 2.26
N TRP A 18 5.25 -13.75 2.71
CA TRP A 18 4.24 -12.71 2.84
C TRP A 18 3.85 -12.07 1.50
N ALA A 19 4.75 -12.04 0.52
CA ALA A 19 4.43 -11.59 -0.85
C ALA A 19 3.43 -12.54 -1.55
N GLU A 20 3.55 -13.85 -1.34
CA GLU A 20 2.61 -14.84 -1.89
C GLU A 20 1.17 -14.51 -1.44
N LEU A 21 0.97 -14.10 -0.18
CA LEU A 21 -0.35 -13.68 0.35
C LEU A 21 -0.94 -12.41 -0.30
N LEU A 22 -0.12 -11.54 -0.91
CA LEU A 22 -0.59 -10.40 -1.71
C LEU A 22 -0.86 -10.80 -3.16
N MET A 23 -0.06 -11.71 -3.71
CA MET A 23 -0.20 -12.14 -5.10
C MET A 23 -1.46 -12.96 -5.30
N GLU A 24 -1.78 -13.86 -4.37
CA GLU A 24 -2.93 -14.76 -4.40
C GLU A 24 -4.28 -14.05 -4.20
N ASP A 25 -4.28 -12.87 -3.54
CA ASP A 25 -5.49 -12.12 -3.26
C ASP A 25 -5.83 -11.18 -4.43
N SER A 26 -6.60 -11.69 -5.38
CA SER A 26 -7.05 -10.92 -6.55
C SER A 26 -8.03 -9.79 -6.19
N SER A 27 -8.68 -9.85 -5.02
CA SER A 27 -9.61 -8.80 -4.59
C SER A 27 -8.92 -7.46 -4.35
N LEU A 28 -7.60 -7.47 -4.09
CA LEU A 28 -6.79 -6.27 -3.91
C LEU A 28 -6.60 -5.46 -5.20
N ARG A 29 -6.98 -6.02 -6.36
CA ARG A 29 -6.70 -5.44 -7.69
C ARG A 29 -7.85 -5.66 -8.69
N SER A 30 -8.99 -6.18 -8.24
CA SER A 30 -10.08 -6.63 -9.13
C SER A 30 -10.74 -5.53 -9.96
N ASN A 31 -10.63 -4.27 -9.51
CA ASN A 31 -11.19 -3.10 -10.19
C ASN A 31 -10.13 -2.34 -11.00
N LEU A 32 -8.89 -2.81 -11.03
CA LEU A 32 -7.77 -2.16 -11.69
C LEU A 32 -7.51 -2.86 -13.03
N ASP A 33 -7.13 -2.08 -14.04
CA ASP A 33 -6.49 -2.66 -15.22
C ASP A 33 -5.04 -3.07 -14.91
N ASP A 34 -4.36 -3.73 -15.85
CA ASP A 34 -3.00 -4.22 -15.64
C ASP A 34 -1.98 -3.09 -15.40
N ASP A 35 -2.19 -1.94 -16.03
CA ASP A 35 -1.33 -0.75 -15.92
C ASP A 35 -1.46 -0.08 -14.55
N GLN A 36 -2.61 -0.25 -13.88
CA GLN A 36 -2.87 0.20 -12.51
C GLN A 36 -2.52 -0.88 -11.47
N ALA A 37 -2.86 -2.13 -11.73
CA ALA A 37 -2.64 -3.27 -10.84
C ALA A 37 -1.15 -3.49 -10.57
N THR A 38 -0.31 -3.35 -11.60
CA THR A 38 1.13 -3.60 -11.50
C THR A 38 1.83 -2.60 -10.57
N PRO A 39 1.67 -1.27 -10.71
CA PRO A 39 2.22 -0.29 -9.78
C PRO A 39 1.75 -0.50 -8.33
N LEU A 40 0.47 -0.79 -8.11
CA LEU A 40 -0.07 -1.00 -6.77
C LEU A 40 0.49 -2.28 -6.12
N LEU A 41 0.62 -3.36 -6.90
CA LEU A 41 1.25 -4.59 -6.42
C LEU A 41 2.72 -4.35 -6.07
N ASN A 42 3.46 -3.67 -6.94
CA ASN A 42 4.87 -3.34 -6.69
C ASN A 42 5.04 -2.49 -5.43
N TRP A 43 4.12 -1.55 -5.19
CA TRP A 43 4.07 -0.78 -3.94
C TRP A 43 3.90 -1.69 -2.72
N GLY A 44 2.94 -2.62 -2.74
CA GLY A 44 2.71 -3.55 -1.63
C GLY A 44 3.90 -4.49 -1.38
N LEU A 45 4.49 -5.01 -2.44
CA LEU A 45 5.68 -5.88 -2.37
C LEU A 45 6.90 -5.15 -1.80
N ALA A 46 7.08 -3.86 -2.12
CA ALA A 46 8.16 -3.05 -1.56
C ALA A 46 8.05 -2.91 -0.05
N HIS A 47 6.85 -2.68 0.48
CA HIS A 47 6.61 -2.60 1.93
C HIS A 47 6.82 -3.94 2.64
N ILE A 48 6.35 -5.05 2.06
CA ILE A 48 6.60 -6.39 2.61
C ILE A 48 8.11 -6.67 2.67
N LYS A 49 8.86 -6.31 1.62
CA LYS A 49 10.31 -6.49 1.60
C LYS A 49 10.99 -5.70 2.72
N LEU A 50 10.56 -4.47 2.99
CA LEU A 50 11.10 -3.65 4.07
C LEU A 50 10.73 -4.18 5.45
N ALA A 51 9.50 -4.62 5.67
CA ALA A 51 9.08 -5.26 6.91
C ALA A 51 9.92 -6.53 7.18
N ALA A 52 10.17 -7.33 6.13
CA ALA A 52 10.99 -8.54 6.23
C ALA A 52 12.46 -8.22 6.55
N LEU A 53 13.01 -7.13 6.01
CA LEU A 53 14.34 -6.64 6.34
C LEU A 53 14.41 -6.11 7.78
N ALA A 54 13.43 -5.30 8.20
CA ALA A 54 13.37 -4.72 9.54
C ALA A 54 13.26 -5.78 10.64
N THR A 55 12.64 -6.92 10.33
CA THR A 55 12.48 -8.04 11.27
C THR A 55 13.59 -9.08 11.16
N ALA A 56 14.52 -8.98 10.20
CA ALA A 56 15.44 -10.05 9.81
C ALA A 56 16.28 -10.66 10.96
N ASN A 57 16.58 -9.86 11.98
CA ASN A 57 17.37 -10.25 13.14
C ASN A 57 16.52 -10.60 14.38
N LEU A 58 15.19 -10.55 14.27
CA LEU A 58 14.27 -10.89 15.34
C LEU A 58 13.94 -12.40 15.32
N PRO A 59 13.76 -13.01 16.51
CA PRO A 59 13.14 -14.32 16.66
C PRO A 59 11.80 -14.41 15.91
N ALA A 60 11.41 -15.60 15.47
CA ALA A 60 10.18 -15.80 14.71
C ALA A 60 8.94 -15.30 15.49
N GLU A 61 8.87 -15.62 16.79
CA GLU A 61 7.78 -15.23 17.70
C GLU A 61 7.59 -13.71 17.84
N GLU A 62 8.65 -12.92 17.65
CA GLU A 62 8.59 -11.45 17.64
C GLU A 62 8.39 -10.88 16.23
N ALA A 63 8.95 -11.54 15.22
CA ALA A 63 8.90 -11.10 13.84
C ALA A 63 7.50 -11.28 13.22
N GLU A 64 6.86 -12.43 13.47
CA GLU A 64 5.58 -12.81 12.87
C GLU A 64 4.47 -11.79 13.16
N PRO A 65 4.20 -11.40 14.42
CA PRO A 65 3.16 -10.40 14.71
C PRO A 65 3.44 -9.04 14.08
N LYS A 66 4.71 -8.71 13.85
CA LYS A 66 5.12 -7.46 13.21
C LYS A 66 4.86 -7.49 11.70
N LEU A 67 5.27 -8.58 11.04
CA LEU A 67 5.02 -8.82 9.63
C LEU A 67 3.52 -8.90 9.31
N GLU A 68 2.75 -9.54 10.19
CA GLU A 68 1.30 -9.65 10.04
C GLU A 68 0.64 -8.27 10.08
N LYS A 69 0.99 -7.43 11.05
CA LYS A 69 0.44 -6.07 11.17
C LYS A 69 0.81 -5.21 9.96
N ASP A 70 2.08 -5.23 9.54
CA ASP A 70 2.56 -4.46 8.39
C ASP A 70 1.87 -4.92 7.09
N THR A 71 1.76 -6.24 6.88
CA THR A 71 1.07 -6.82 5.71
C THR A 71 -0.42 -6.49 5.73
N THR A 72 -1.06 -6.52 6.90
CA THR A 72 -2.48 -6.16 7.04
C THR A 72 -2.71 -4.71 6.65
N ALA A 73 -1.86 -3.78 7.10
CA ALA A 73 -1.95 -2.38 6.70
C ALA A 73 -1.75 -2.20 5.19
N VAL A 74 -0.79 -2.91 4.59
CA VAL A 74 -0.59 -2.92 3.13
C VAL A 74 -1.85 -3.39 2.40
N LYS A 75 -2.46 -4.50 2.83
CA LYS A 75 -3.70 -5.03 2.24
C LYS A 75 -4.86 -4.02 2.35
N LEU A 76 -5.03 -3.40 3.51
CA LEU A 76 -6.08 -2.39 3.72
C LEU A 76 -5.91 -1.16 2.82
N ILE A 77 -4.67 -0.74 2.58
CA ILE A 77 -4.36 0.36 1.65
C ILE A 77 -4.66 -0.05 0.21
N MET A 78 -4.18 -1.21 -0.23
CA MET A 78 -4.42 -1.71 -1.59
C MET A 78 -5.91 -1.89 -1.86
N HIS A 79 -6.65 -2.47 -0.92
CA HIS A 79 -8.09 -2.63 -1.01
C HIS A 79 -8.79 -1.27 -1.11
N GLY A 80 -8.40 -0.29 -0.28
CA GLY A 80 -8.95 1.06 -0.36
C GLY A 80 -8.71 1.73 -1.71
N VAL A 81 -7.50 1.60 -2.29
CA VAL A 81 -7.20 2.11 -3.63
C VAL A 81 -8.08 1.42 -4.69
N ASN A 82 -8.17 0.09 -4.63
CA ASN A 82 -9.00 -0.72 -5.53
C ASN A 82 -10.49 -0.33 -5.45
N ASP A 83 -11.02 -0.09 -4.25
CA ASP A 83 -12.41 0.33 -4.05
C ASP A 83 -12.67 1.73 -4.59
N LEU A 84 -11.76 2.68 -4.31
CA LEU A 84 -11.89 4.05 -4.78
C LEU A 84 -11.90 4.12 -6.32
N ILE A 85 -11.03 3.36 -6.99
CA ILE A 85 -11.04 3.26 -8.46
C ILE A 85 -12.30 2.54 -8.97
N GLY A 86 -12.71 1.46 -8.31
CA GLY A 86 -13.95 0.75 -8.64
C GLY A 86 -15.21 1.62 -8.51
N SER A 87 -15.17 2.63 -7.66
CA SER A 87 -16.29 3.54 -7.43
C SER A 87 -16.48 4.65 -8.47
N ILE A 88 -15.52 4.84 -9.38
CA ILE A 88 -15.62 5.88 -10.41
C ILE A 88 -16.75 5.49 -11.38
N GLY A 89 -17.66 6.43 -11.65
CA GLY A 89 -18.88 6.19 -12.42
C GLY A 89 -20.01 5.50 -11.63
N GLN A 90 -19.82 5.25 -10.33
CA GLN A 90 -20.85 4.66 -9.46
C GLN A 90 -21.51 5.74 -8.58
N PRO A 91 -22.82 5.59 -8.27
CA PRO A 91 -23.54 6.48 -7.37
C PRO A 91 -23.20 6.17 -5.90
N LEU A 92 -21.95 6.38 -5.50
CA LEU A 92 -21.55 6.36 -4.09
C LEU A 92 -21.75 7.74 -3.45
N THR A 93 -22.08 7.75 -2.16
CA THR A 93 -22.14 8.98 -1.37
C THR A 93 -20.74 9.51 -1.09
N PHE A 94 -20.64 10.82 -0.90
CA PHE A 94 -19.39 11.49 -0.51
C PHE A 94 -18.78 10.87 0.76
N ASP A 95 -19.61 10.53 1.75
CA ASP A 95 -19.18 9.98 3.03
C ASP A 95 -18.40 8.67 2.88
N VAL A 96 -18.83 7.76 1.99
CA VAL A 96 -18.16 6.46 1.79
C VAL A 96 -16.76 6.65 1.19
N ILE A 97 -16.62 7.62 0.29
CA ILE A 97 -15.35 7.95 -0.36
C ILE A 97 -14.40 8.55 0.66
N ASP A 98 -14.88 9.53 1.44
CA ASP A 98 -14.09 10.21 2.46
C ASP A 98 -13.66 9.25 3.57
N ASP A 99 -14.53 8.33 4.00
CA ASP A 99 -14.21 7.28 4.96
C ASP A 99 -13.12 6.33 4.44
N THR A 100 -13.22 5.94 3.16
CA THR A 100 -12.24 5.06 2.52
C THR A 100 -10.89 5.76 2.38
N MET A 101 -10.89 7.01 1.90
CA MET A 101 -9.70 7.85 1.80
C MET A 101 -9.05 8.04 3.19
N THR A 102 -9.85 8.36 4.20
CA THR A 102 -9.39 8.50 5.58
C THR A 102 -8.75 7.22 6.10
N ARG A 103 -9.31 6.05 5.79
CA ARG A 103 -8.75 4.75 6.16
C ARG A 103 -7.42 4.48 5.47
N ILE A 104 -7.30 4.77 4.17
CA ILE A 104 -6.03 4.66 3.43
C ILE A 104 -4.95 5.51 4.11
N LEU A 105 -5.25 6.79 4.36
CA LEU A 105 -4.29 7.73 4.92
C LEU A 105 -3.88 7.39 6.36
N LYS A 106 -4.81 6.87 7.19
CA LYS A 106 -4.52 6.41 8.55
C LYS A 106 -3.60 5.18 8.53
N ASN A 107 -3.91 4.17 7.72
CA ASN A 107 -3.07 2.98 7.59
C ASN A 107 -1.70 3.33 7.01
N HIS A 108 -1.64 4.22 6.01
CA HIS A 108 -0.37 4.64 5.42
C HIS A 108 0.51 5.38 6.43
N ARG A 109 -0.07 6.28 7.24
CA ARG A 109 0.65 6.96 8.33
C ARG A 109 1.15 5.96 9.37
N TRP A 110 0.33 4.99 9.74
CA TRP A 110 0.73 3.94 10.68
C TRP A 110 1.89 3.10 10.13
N LEU A 111 1.80 2.69 8.87
CA LEU A 111 2.79 1.84 8.20
C LEU A 111 4.15 2.54 8.02
N THR A 112 4.13 3.81 7.63
CA THR A 112 5.36 4.57 7.32
C THR A 112 5.92 5.30 8.54
N ASN A 113 5.11 5.50 9.58
CA ASN A 113 5.39 6.41 10.70
C ASN A 113 5.83 7.83 10.25
N LYS A 114 5.46 8.24 9.03
CA LYS A 114 5.79 9.56 8.46
C LYS A 114 4.64 10.54 8.66
N PRO A 115 4.94 11.83 8.85
CA PRO A 115 3.92 12.87 8.81
C PRO A 115 3.29 12.95 7.41
N PRO A 116 2.09 13.56 7.30
CA PRO A 116 1.51 13.91 6.02
C PRO A 116 2.47 14.69 5.12
N ALA A 117 2.63 14.26 3.86
CA ALA A 117 3.32 15.06 2.86
C ALA A 117 2.56 16.39 2.61
N PRO A 118 3.26 17.52 2.36
CA PRO A 118 2.62 18.79 2.06
C PRO A 118 1.69 18.74 0.83
N SER A 119 2.01 17.87 -0.13
CA SER A 119 1.22 17.62 -1.34
C SER A 119 -0.08 16.85 -1.10
N ARG A 120 -0.34 16.35 0.12
CA ARG A 120 -1.49 15.49 0.40
C ARG A 120 -2.82 16.12 0.00
N LEU A 121 -3.08 17.36 0.41
CA LEU A 121 -4.35 18.03 0.09
C LEU A 121 -4.53 18.15 -1.42
N LYS A 122 -3.47 18.57 -2.12
CA LYS A 122 -3.45 18.65 -3.58
C LYS A 122 -3.77 17.30 -4.24
N ASN A 123 -3.19 16.20 -3.75
CA ASN A 123 -3.43 14.88 -4.33
C ASN A 123 -4.87 14.38 -4.08
N VAL A 124 -5.46 14.72 -2.93
CA VAL A 124 -6.89 14.43 -2.66
C VAL A 124 -7.80 15.24 -3.59
N GLU A 125 -7.49 16.54 -3.79
CA GLU A 125 -8.22 17.39 -4.73
C GLU A 125 -8.11 16.85 -6.17
N GLN A 126 -6.93 16.43 -6.59
CA GLN A 126 -6.69 15.81 -7.90
C GLN A 126 -7.49 14.51 -8.07
N PHE A 127 -7.55 13.65 -7.05
CA PHE A 127 -8.37 12.45 -7.08
C PHE A 127 -9.86 12.79 -7.26
N ASN A 128 -10.39 13.74 -6.47
CA ASN A 128 -11.79 14.14 -6.56
C ASN A 128 -12.14 14.73 -7.93
N GLN A 129 -11.26 15.59 -8.47
CA GLN A 129 -11.43 16.17 -9.80
C GLN A 129 -11.42 15.09 -10.90
N ALA A 130 -10.46 14.16 -10.86
CA ALA A 130 -10.38 13.07 -11.82
C ALA A 130 -11.61 12.16 -11.75
N ARG A 131 -12.11 11.88 -10.53
CA ARG A 131 -13.34 11.12 -10.31
C ARG A 131 -14.56 11.80 -10.93
N GLU A 132 -14.72 13.12 -10.75
CA GLU A 132 -15.82 13.89 -11.36
C GLU A 132 -15.79 13.84 -12.89
N GLN A 133 -14.60 13.73 -13.47
CA GLN A 133 -14.38 13.61 -14.91
C GLN A 133 -14.42 12.15 -15.40
N GLU A 134 -14.65 11.19 -14.49
CA GLU A 134 -14.55 9.75 -14.72
C GLU A 134 -13.19 9.29 -15.29
N ASP A 135 -12.13 10.08 -15.08
CA ASP A 135 -10.77 9.76 -15.49
C ASP A 135 -10.12 8.83 -14.45
N ARG A 136 -10.27 7.52 -14.70
CA ARG A 136 -9.71 6.48 -13.83
C ARG A 136 -8.19 6.52 -13.76
N ALA A 137 -7.51 6.90 -14.84
CA ALA A 137 -6.04 6.93 -14.87
C ALA A 137 -5.50 8.06 -14.00
N ALA A 138 -6.00 9.28 -14.19
CA ALA A 138 -5.61 10.42 -13.36
C ALA A 138 -6.00 10.23 -11.88
N ALA A 139 -7.15 9.60 -11.61
CA ALA A 139 -7.55 9.26 -10.25
C ALA A 139 -6.58 8.27 -9.60
N PHE A 140 -6.16 7.24 -10.34
CA PHE A 140 -5.18 6.27 -9.85
C PHE A 140 -3.82 6.90 -9.57
N GLU A 141 -3.32 7.75 -10.48
CA GLU A 141 -2.06 8.48 -10.26
C GLU A 141 -2.13 9.35 -9.00
N ALA A 142 -3.23 10.07 -8.79
CA ALA A 142 -3.44 10.87 -7.59
C ALA A 142 -3.45 10.02 -6.31
N LEU A 143 -4.08 8.84 -6.33
CA LEU A 143 -4.05 7.89 -5.22
C LEU A 143 -2.65 7.35 -4.96
N MET A 144 -1.91 6.95 -6.00
CA MET A 144 -0.53 6.48 -5.86
C MET A 144 0.38 7.58 -5.31
N ALA A 145 0.14 8.84 -5.66
CA ALA A 145 0.87 9.97 -5.11
C ALA A 145 0.55 10.24 -3.62
N LEU A 146 -0.57 9.74 -3.09
CA LEU A 146 -0.86 9.77 -1.65
C LEU A 146 -0.13 8.68 -0.86
N ILE A 147 0.13 7.54 -1.50
CA ILE A 147 0.80 6.38 -0.92
C ILE A 147 2.21 6.25 -1.50
N GLU A 148 3.10 7.11 -1.03
CA GLU A 148 4.50 7.14 -1.45
C GLU A 148 5.14 5.74 -1.37
N LEU A 149 5.99 5.44 -2.35
CA LEU A 149 6.87 4.28 -2.25
C LEU A 149 7.77 4.45 -1.02
N PRO A 150 8.07 3.36 -0.31
CA PRO A 150 8.96 3.48 0.82
C PRO A 150 10.37 3.78 0.30
N THR A 151 10.90 4.92 0.72
CA THR A 151 12.26 5.36 0.40
C THR A 151 13.24 4.38 1.03
N THR A 152 14.02 3.67 0.20
CA THR A 152 15.22 2.99 0.66
C THR A 152 16.26 4.08 0.90
N GLU A 153 16.39 4.55 2.14
CA GLU A 153 17.56 5.35 2.50
C GLU A 153 18.80 4.53 2.16
N SER A 154 19.62 5.09 1.26
CA SER A 154 20.86 4.53 0.72
C SER A 154 22.01 4.75 1.67
#